data_AF-A0A7C5JPH4-F1
#
_entry.id   AF-A0A7C5JPH4-F1
#
_cell.length_a   1.000
_cell.length_b   1.000
_cell.length_c   1.000
_cell.angle_alpha   90.00
_cell.angle_beta   90.00
_cell.angle_gamma   90.00
#
_symmetry.space_group_name_H-M   'P 1'
#
loop_
_entity.id
_entity.type
_entity.pdbx_description
1 polymer ?
#
loop_
_entity_poly.entity_id
_entity_poly.type
_entity_poly.pdbx_seq_one_letter_code
_entity_poly.pdbx_strand_id
1 'polypeptide(L)'
;MIISFPDTSPCQPLTWAPAVRDNAIIMAQIHTPSDVAYICGIISSRAELFDDLTGPLEKALGPIEQVSAIMPFDLTDYYKPEMGSGLLKRFVSFAPRRGPDFLARAKLATNEIEADFAKRFGPVPQRPVNLDPGYITLAKLVLASMKDFSHRIYLSDG
;
A
#
# COMPACT_ATOMS: atom_id res chain seq x y z
N MET A 1 3.84 17.05 58.10
CA MET A 1 4.62 15.94 57.49
C MET A 1 5.68 16.59 56.62
N ILE A 2 6.94 16.41 57.00
CA ILE A 2 8.12 17.09 56.42
C ILE A 2 8.45 16.46 55.06
N ILE A 3 8.73 17.31 54.08
CA ILE A 3 9.20 16.93 52.74
C ILE A 3 10.70 16.62 52.87
N SER A 4 11.12 15.41 52.49
CA SER A 4 12.53 15.00 52.45
C SER A 4 12.95 14.80 51.00
N PHE A 5 13.95 15.58 50.55
CA PHE A 5 14.63 15.40 49.27
C PHE A 5 15.89 14.53 49.48
N PRO A 6 16.20 13.55 48.61
CA PRO A 6 17.47 12.84 48.67
C PRO A 6 18.56 13.51 47.83
N ASP A 7 19.74 13.59 48.46
CA ASP A 7 21.11 13.51 47.91
C ASP A 7 21.62 14.58 46.91
N THR A 8 22.48 15.46 47.41
CA THR A 8 23.30 16.42 46.63
C THR A 8 24.72 15.90 46.43
N SER A 9 24.88 14.79 45.72
CA SER A 9 26.19 14.31 45.29
C SER A 9 26.70 15.12 44.07
N PRO A 10 27.95 15.60 44.05
CA PRO A 10 28.47 16.41 42.95
C PRO A 10 28.69 15.59 41.67
N CYS A 11 28.24 16.16 40.55
CA CYS A 11 28.34 15.59 39.20
C CYS A 11 29.82 15.49 38.76
N GLN A 12 30.29 14.29 38.39
CA GLN A 12 31.63 14.08 37.82
C GLN A 12 31.68 14.65 36.39
N PRO A 13 32.76 15.36 35.98
CA PRO A 13 32.88 15.87 34.62
C PRO A 13 33.12 14.71 33.64
N LEU A 14 32.25 14.61 32.63
CA LEU A 14 32.44 13.73 31.47
C LEU A 14 33.69 14.18 30.68
N THR A 15 34.74 13.38 30.72
CA THR A 15 35.89 13.52 29.81
C THR A 15 35.49 12.97 28.44
N TRP A 16 35.30 13.85 27.46
CA TRP A 16 35.16 13.43 26.07
C TRP A 16 36.57 13.19 25.51
N ALA A 17 36.95 11.92 25.34
CA ALA A 17 38.02 11.56 24.41
C ALA A 17 37.36 11.16 23.08
N PRO A 18 37.76 11.72 21.93
CA PRO A 18 37.21 11.26 20.66
C PRO A 18 37.66 9.82 20.43
N ALA A 19 36.72 8.88 20.49
CA ALA A 19 36.97 7.51 20.06
C ALA A 19 37.37 7.56 18.58
N VAL A 20 38.60 7.14 18.27
CA VAL A 20 39.04 6.91 16.90
C VAL A 20 38.12 5.83 16.34
N ARG A 21 37.23 6.21 15.43
CA ARG A 21 36.41 5.27 14.69
C ARG A 21 37.29 4.71 13.59
N ASP A 22 37.62 3.42 13.69
CA ASP A 22 38.19 2.68 12.56
C ASP A 22 37.19 2.78 11.41
N ASN A 23 37.55 3.58 10.41
CA ASN A 23 36.77 3.77 9.19
C ASN A 23 37.01 2.56 8.27
N ALA A 24 36.60 1.36 8.74
CA ALA A 24 36.47 0.21 7.86
C ALA A 24 35.40 0.56 6.83
N ILE A 25 35.76 0.54 5.54
CA ILE A 25 34.80 0.73 4.45
C ILE A 25 33.88 -0.50 4.45
N ILE A 26 32.70 -0.36 5.07
CA ILE A 26 31.64 -1.37 5.00
C ILE A 26 30.88 -1.13 3.70
N MET A 27 31.05 -2.05 2.75
CA MET A 27 30.19 -2.11 1.57
C MET A 27 28.82 -2.65 1.96
N ALA A 28 27.77 -2.15 1.29
CA ALA A 28 26.41 -2.64 1.50
C ALA A 28 26.31 -4.14 1.18
N GLN A 29 25.67 -4.90 2.05
CA GLN A 29 25.41 -6.33 1.84
C GLN A 29 24.04 -6.54 1.19
N ILE A 30 23.94 -7.55 0.34
CA ILE A 30 22.67 -7.94 -0.28
C ILE A 30 21.80 -8.58 0.80
N HIS A 31 20.57 -8.09 0.93
CA HIS A 31 19.57 -8.65 1.82
C HIS A 31 18.26 -8.87 1.06
N THR A 32 17.62 -10.02 1.29
CA THR A 32 16.27 -10.26 0.78
C THR A 32 15.29 -9.33 1.50
N PRO A 33 14.44 -8.57 0.78
CA PRO A 33 13.42 -7.75 1.42
C PRO A 33 12.49 -8.59 2.29
N SER A 34 12.09 -8.07 3.45
CA SER A 34 11.07 -8.71 4.28
C SER A 34 9.71 -8.71 3.58
N ASP A 35 8.89 -9.70 3.90
CA ASP A 35 7.51 -9.75 3.44
C ASP A 35 6.70 -8.53 3.89
N VAL A 36 5.85 -8.03 3.00
CA VAL A 36 5.04 -6.82 3.17
C VAL A 36 3.55 -7.14 3.19
N ALA A 37 2.77 -6.27 3.83
CA ALA A 37 1.32 -6.41 3.87
C ALA A 37 0.72 -5.82 2.59
N TYR A 38 0.04 -6.66 1.80
CA TYR A 38 -0.62 -6.21 0.57
C TYR A 38 -1.99 -5.61 0.86
N ILE A 39 -2.32 -4.57 0.12
CA ILE A 39 -3.58 -3.83 0.18
C ILE A 39 -4.05 -3.55 -1.26
N CYS A 40 -5.36 -3.49 -1.49
CA CYS A 40 -5.93 -2.98 -2.72
C CYS A 40 -6.97 -1.90 -2.41
N GLY A 41 -6.81 -0.74 -3.03
CA GLY A 41 -7.85 0.28 -3.09
C GLY A 41 -8.82 -0.04 -4.23
N ILE A 42 -10.10 -0.17 -3.89
CA ILE A 42 -11.17 -0.43 -4.84
C ILE A 42 -12.01 0.84 -4.96
N ILE A 43 -12.21 1.34 -6.17
CA ILE A 43 -13.09 2.48 -6.44
C ILE A 43 -14.18 2.04 -7.42
N SER A 44 -15.44 2.38 -7.14
CA SER A 44 -16.56 2.16 -8.04
C SER A 44 -17.73 3.11 -7.71
N SER A 45 -18.54 3.47 -8.70
CA SER A 45 -19.84 4.12 -8.50
C SER A 45 -20.95 3.13 -8.14
N ARG A 46 -20.65 1.83 -8.10
CA ARG A 46 -21.61 0.73 -7.93
C ARG A 46 -21.25 -0.10 -6.70
N ALA A 47 -22.02 0.06 -5.64
CA ALA A 47 -21.74 -0.59 -4.35
C ALA A 47 -21.80 -2.12 -4.43
N GLU A 48 -22.65 -2.66 -5.31
CA GLU A 48 -22.80 -4.10 -5.53
C GLU A 48 -21.52 -4.75 -6.06
N LEU A 49 -20.65 -4.00 -6.74
CA LEU A 49 -19.42 -4.55 -7.31
C LEU A 49 -18.36 -4.88 -6.26
N PHE A 50 -18.42 -4.25 -5.07
CA PHE A 50 -17.42 -4.54 -4.03
C PHE A 50 -17.46 -5.98 -3.56
N ASP A 51 -18.65 -6.58 -3.50
CA ASP A 51 -18.81 -7.95 -3.04
C ASP A 51 -18.48 -8.94 -4.16
N ASP A 52 -18.85 -8.62 -5.42
CA ASP A 52 -18.50 -9.38 -6.62
C ASP A 52 -16.98 -9.50 -6.86
N LEU A 53 -16.19 -8.55 -6.36
CA LEU A 53 -14.73 -8.53 -6.49
C LEU A 53 -14.00 -9.45 -5.50
N THR A 54 -14.67 -9.92 -4.45
CA THR A 54 -14.07 -10.76 -3.38
C THR A 54 -13.37 -11.98 -3.97
N GLY A 55 -14.11 -12.84 -4.68
CA GLY A 55 -13.57 -14.08 -5.24
C GLY A 55 -12.42 -13.88 -6.23
N PRO A 56 -12.55 -12.99 -7.23
CA PRO A 56 -11.46 -12.67 -8.16
C PRO A 56 -10.20 -12.14 -7.45
N LEU A 57 -10.35 -11.24 -6.47
CA LEU A 57 -9.23 -10.69 -5.72
C LEU A 57 -8.57 -11.74 -4.83
N GLU A 58 -9.35 -12.59 -4.16
CA GLU A 58 -8.80 -13.67 -3.33
C GLU A 58 -7.99 -14.68 -4.15
N LYS A 59 -8.49 -15.02 -5.34
CA LYS A 59 -7.79 -15.89 -6.28
C LYS A 59 -6.47 -15.27 -6.75
N ALA A 60 -6.44 -13.96 -6.98
CA ALA A 60 -5.29 -13.28 -7.56
C ALA A 60 -4.23 -12.89 -6.51
N LEU A 61 -4.63 -12.39 -5.33
CA LEU A 61 -3.72 -11.81 -4.33
C LEU A 61 -3.57 -12.68 -3.07
N GLY A 62 -4.47 -13.64 -2.85
CA GLY A 62 -4.56 -14.46 -1.64
C GLY A 62 -5.80 -14.12 -0.81
N PRO A 63 -6.16 -14.93 0.21
CA PRO A 63 -7.31 -14.68 1.07
C PRO A 63 -7.39 -13.24 1.60
N ILE A 64 -8.59 -12.66 1.59
CA ILE A 64 -8.81 -11.34 2.18
C ILE A 64 -8.74 -11.47 3.70
N GLU A 65 -7.86 -10.67 4.31
CA GLU A 65 -7.65 -10.66 5.75
C GLU A 65 -8.51 -9.60 6.45
N GLN A 66 -8.59 -8.40 5.86
CA GLN A 66 -9.37 -7.29 6.40
C GLN A 66 -10.07 -6.51 5.29
N VAL A 67 -11.21 -5.93 5.62
CA VAL A 67 -12.01 -5.09 4.74
C VAL A 67 -12.38 -3.81 5.49
N SER A 68 -12.13 -2.65 4.89
CA SER A 68 -12.56 -1.38 5.46
C SER A 68 -14.07 -1.16 5.27
N ALA A 69 -14.64 -0.21 6.01
CA ALA A 69 -15.93 0.36 5.63
C ALA A 69 -15.87 0.93 4.20
N ILE A 70 -17.02 0.96 3.51
CA ILE A 70 -17.17 1.76 2.29
C ILE A 70 -17.20 3.23 2.70
N MET A 71 -16.46 4.06 1.97
CA MET A 71 -16.46 5.52 2.15
C MET A 71 -16.73 6.24 0.83
N PRO A 72 -17.36 7.43 0.85
CA PRO A 72 -17.44 8.30 -0.32
C PRO A 72 -16.05 8.64 -0.85
N PHE A 73 -15.92 8.72 -2.16
CA PHE A 73 -14.70 9.13 -2.86
C PHE A 73 -14.98 10.38 -3.70
N ASP A 74 -15.07 11.52 -3.02
CA ASP A 74 -15.46 12.83 -3.55
C ASP A 74 -14.32 13.86 -3.56
N LEU A 75 -13.10 13.41 -3.27
CA LEU A 75 -11.91 14.27 -3.17
C LEU A 75 -11.39 14.77 -4.53
N THR A 76 -11.91 14.25 -5.65
CA THR A 76 -11.49 14.63 -7.00
C THR A 76 -12.51 14.27 -8.07
N ASP A 77 -12.60 15.12 -9.11
CA ASP A 77 -13.43 14.90 -10.30
C ASP A 77 -12.71 14.11 -11.39
N TYR A 78 -11.43 13.75 -11.16
CA TYR A 78 -10.55 13.10 -12.14
C TYR A 78 -11.16 11.84 -12.78
N TYR A 79 -11.91 11.05 -12.02
CA TYR A 79 -12.47 9.77 -12.47
C TYR A 79 -13.88 9.89 -13.08
N LYS A 80 -14.55 11.04 -12.94
CA LYS A 80 -15.93 11.23 -13.41
C LYS A 80 -16.14 10.89 -14.89
N PRO A 81 -15.23 11.25 -15.82
CA PRO A 81 -15.43 10.95 -17.25
C PRO A 81 -15.49 9.45 -17.55
N GLU A 82 -14.73 8.63 -16.84
CA GLU A 82 -14.59 7.19 -17.10
C GLU A 82 -15.52 6.33 -16.23
N MET A 83 -15.75 6.77 -14.97
CA MET A 83 -16.38 5.96 -13.91
C MET A 83 -17.74 6.51 -13.44
N GLY A 84 -18.15 7.69 -13.91
CA GLY A 84 -19.37 8.37 -13.48
C GLY A 84 -19.24 9.10 -12.14
N SER A 85 -20.38 9.53 -11.58
CA SER A 85 -20.46 10.25 -10.30
C SER A 85 -20.78 9.31 -9.13
N GLY A 86 -20.70 9.84 -7.89
CA GLY A 86 -21.05 9.06 -6.70
C GLY A 86 -20.05 7.94 -6.39
N LEU A 87 -18.76 8.18 -6.65
CA LEU A 87 -17.73 7.18 -6.43
C LEU A 87 -17.62 6.82 -4.94
N LEU A 88 -17.43 5.54 -4.72
CA LEU A 88 -17.21 4.92 -3.43
C LEU A 88 -15.83 4.28 -3.43
N LYS A 89 -15.22 4.18 -2.26
CA LYS A 89 -13.93 3.52 -2.05
C LYS A 89 -14.01 2.50 -0.93
N ARG A 90 -13.33 1.38 -1.12
CA ARG A 90 -13.11 0.34 -0.12
C ARG A 90 -11.65 -0.10 -0.18
N PHE A 91 -11.05 -0.37 0.97
CA PHE A 91 -9.75 -1.01 1.05
C PHE A 91 -9.90 -2.45 1.51
N VAL A 92 -9.10 -3.34 0.93
CA VAL A 92 -8.97 -4.73 1.34
C VAL A 92 -7.50 -5.09 1.53
N SER A 93 -7.18 -5.89 2.55
CA SER A 93 -5.84 -6.45 2.76
C SER A 93 -5.84 -7.95 2.59
N PHE A 94 -4.67 -8.53 2.36
CA PHE A 94 -4.53 -9.94 1.98
C PHE A 94 -3.50 -10.69 2.83
N ALA A 95 -3.73 -11.99 2.99
CA ALA A 95 -2.79 -12.94 3.56
C ALA A 95 -2.44 -14.05 2.54
N PRO A 96 -1.26 -14.73 2.64
CA PRO A 96 -0.14 -14.37 3.51
C PRO A 96 0.57 -13.10 3.00
N ARG A 97 1.43 -12.54 3.85
CA ARG A 97 2.38 -11.50 3.41
C ARG A 97 3.32 -12.09 2.35
N ARG A 98 3.79 -11.25 1.44
CA ARG A 98 4.66 -11.64 0.31
C ARG A 98 5.76 -10.62 0.10
N GLY A 99 6.79 -10.99 -0.65
CA GLY A 99 7.84 -10.08 -1.06
C GLY A 99 7.30 -8.88 -1.88
N PRO A 100 7.99 -7.72 -1.85
CA PRO A 100 7.62 -6.53 -2.63
C PRO A 100 7.57 -6.75 -4.16
N ASP A 101 8.29 -7.75 -4.68
CA ASP A 101 8.34 -8.14 -6.09
C ASP A 101 6.98 -8.69 -6.60
N PHE A 102 6.13 -9.18 -5.70
CA PHE A 102 4.79 -9.64 -6.05
C PHE A 102 3.89 -8.50 -6.59
N LEU A 103 4.23 -7.24 -6.34
CA LEU A 103 3.42 -6.08 -6.70
C LEU A 103 3.19 -5.95 -8.22
N ALA A 104 4.19 -6.29 -9.05
CA ALA A 104 4.03 -6.28 -10.51
C ALA A 104 2.97 -7.30 -10.95
N ARG A 105 3.06 -8.53 -10.42
CA ARG A 105 2.05 -9.58 -10.64
C ARG A 105 0.66 -9.18 -10.15
N ALA A 106 0.58 -8.58 -8.96
CA ALA A 106 -0.67 -8.08 -8.43
C ALA A 106 -1.28 -7.02 -9.36
N LYS A 107 -0.48 -6.10 -9.92
CA LYS A 107 -1.00 -5.09 -10.84
C LYS A 107 -1.52 -5.68 -12.14
N LEU A 108 -0.78 -6.59 -12.75
CA LEU A 108 -1.23 -7.31 -13.96
C LEU A 108 -2.56 -8.02 -13.71
N ALA A 109 -2.66 -8.80 -12.62
CA ALA A 109 -3.89 -9.52 -12.28
C ALA A 109 -5.07 -8.56 -12.02
N THR A 110 -4.85 -7.46 -11.30
CA THR A 110 -5.94 -6.49 -11.08
C THR A 110 -6.39 -5.79 -12.37
N ASN A 111 -5.49 -5.53 -13.32
CA ASN A 111 -5.87 -4.96 -14.61
C ASN A 111 -6.74 -5.93 -15.43
N GLU A 112 -6.42 -7.23 -15.39
CA GLU A 112 -7.25 -8.27 -16.03
C GLU A 112 -8.65 -8.31 -15.42
N ILE A 113 -8.75 -8.26 -14.08
CA ILE A 113 -10.03 -8.21 -13.37
C ILE A 113 -10.84 -6.97 -13.78
N GLU A 114 -10.22 -5.79 -13.83
CA GLU A 114 -10.89 -4.57 -14.29
C GLU A 114 -11.44 -4.72 -15.72
N ALA A 115 -10.63 -5.27 -16.63
CA ALA A 115 -11.02 -5.48 -18.02
C ALA A 115 -12.20 -6.45 -18.15
N ASP A 116 -12.23 -7.51 -17.35
CA ASP A 116 -13.33 -8.48 -17.35
C ASP A 116 -14.62 -7.88 -16.77
N PHE A 117 -14.53 -7.05 -15.73
CA PHE A 117 -15.67 -6.31 -15.21
C PHE A 117 -16.20 -5.29 -16.24
N ALA A 118 -15.33 -4.57 -16.95
CA ALA A 118 -15.72 -3.66 -18.02
C ALA A 118 -16.53 -4.38 -19.12
N LYS A 119 -16.10 -5.59 -19.53
CA LYS A 119 -16.84 -6.41 -20.51
C LYS A 119 -18.21 -6.86 -19.98
N ARG A 120 -18.29 -7.25 -18.71
CA ARG A 120 -19.50 -7.81 -18.09
C ARG A 120 -20.60 -6.78 -17.87
N PHE A 121 -20.24 -5.55 -17.47
CA PHE A 121 -21.20 -4.55 -17.02
C PHE A 121 -21.56 -3.48 -18.07
N GLY A 122 -21.00 -3.59 -19.27
CA GLY A 122 -21.33 -2.73 -20.40
C GLY A 122 -20.60 -1.38 -20.38
N PRO A 123 -20.84 -0.51 -21.38
CA PRO A 123 -20.00 0.66 -21.63
C PRO A 123 -20.27 1.87 -20.72
N VAL A 124 -21.22 1.79 -19.79
CA VAL A 124 -21.59 2.92 -18.93
C VAL A 124 -21.69 2.49 -17.45
N PRO A 125 -20.78 2.96 -16.59
CA PRO A 125 -19.51 3.63 -16.93
C PRO A 125 -18.57 2.71 -17.72
N GLN A 126 -17.71 3.29 -18.57
CA GLN A 126 -16.74 2.51 -19.37
C GLN A 126 -15.78 1.71 -18.49
N ARG A 127 -15.47 2.24 -17.30
CA ARG A 127 -14.63 1.61 -16.30
C ARG A 127 -15.44 1.45 -15.00
N PRO A 128 -16.13 0.32 -14.80
CA PRO A 128 -17.01 0.12 -13.64
C PRO A 128 -16.26 -0.02 -12.32
N VAL A 129 -14.97 -0.36 -12.37
CA VAL A 129 -14.11 -0.49 -11.19
C VAL A 129 -12.69 -0.04 -11.51
N ASN A 130 -12.03 0.57 -10.53
CA ASN A 130 -10.59 0.82 -10.51
C ASN A 130 -9.98 0.07 -9.32
N LEU A 131 -8.95 -0.72 -9.59
CA LEU A 131 -8.22 -1.54 -8.63
C LEU A 131 -6.75 -1.06 -8.55
N ASP A 132 -6.40 -0.53 -7.38
CA ASP A 132 -5.07 -0.01 -7.08
C ASP A 132 -4.39 -0.93 -6.06
N PRO A 133 -3.69 -1.99 -6.50
CA PRO A 133 -2.89 -2.81 -5.60
C PRO A 133 -1.64 -2.07 -5.13
N GLY A 134 -1.26 -2.37 -3.90
CA GLY A 134 -0.08 -1.83 -3.26
C GLY A 134 0.33 -2.66 -2.06
N TYR A 135 1.37 -2.20 -1.37
CA TYR A 135 1.78 -2.77 -0.10
C TYR A 135 2.16 -1.69 0.91
N ILE A 136 2.04 -2.05 2.19
CA ILE A 136 2.39 -1.20 3.32
C ILE A 136 3.53 -1.85 4.10
N THR A 137 4.48 -1.02 4.49
CA THR A 137 5.46 -1.30 5.55
C THR A 137 5.33 -0.25 6.64
N LEU A 138 6.06 -0.41 7.75
CA LEU A 138 6.10 0.61 8.80
C LEU A 138 6.64 1.97 8.30
N ALA A 139 7.36 1.98 7.18
CA ALA A 139 8.01 3.18 6.66
C ALA A 139 7.31 3.78 5.43
N LYS A 140 6.53 3.00 4.67
CA LYS A 140 5.98 3.47 3.39
C LYS A 140 4.72 2.72 2.96
N LEU A 141 3.90 3.42 2.18
CA LEU A 141 2.87 2.86 1.32
C LEU A 141 3.37 2.95 -0.13
N VAL A 142 3.32 1.83 -0.86
CA VAL A 142 3.70 1.75 -2.28
C VAL A 142 2.51 1.28 -3.08
N LEU A 143 2.10 2.04 -4.09
CA LEU A 143 1.00 1.71 -5.00
C LEU A 143 1.55 1.45 -6.41
N ALA A 144 1.06 0.40 -7.07
CA ALA A 144 1.39 0.14 -8.46
C ALA A 144 0.50 0.95 -9.40
N SER A 145 1.09 1.52 -10.45
CA SER A 145 0.29 2.16 -11.49
C SER A 145 1.08 2.27 -12.78
N MET A 146 0.39 2.00 -13.90
CA MET A 146 0.97 1.99 -15.26
C MET A 146 0.84 3.34 -15.99
N LYS A 147 0.42 4.39 -15.30
CA LYS A 147 0.45 5.75 -15.84
C LYS A 147 1.86 6.28 -15.68
N ASP A 148 2.55 6.59 -16.78
CA ASP A 148 3.90 7.13 -16.68
C ASP A 148 3.91 8.51 -15.98
N PHE A 149 4.87 8.72 -15.08
CA PHE A 149 5.05 9.97 -14.35
C PHE A 149 6.46 10.03 -13.73
N SER A 150 7.01 11.24 -13.59
CA SER A 150 8.43 11.50 -13.31
C SER A 150 9.05 10.86 -12.04
N HIS A 151 8.25 10.39 -11.08
CA HIS A 151 8.71 9.75 -9.85
C HIS A 151 8.46 8.23 -9.80
N ARG A 152 8.03 7.61 -10.90
CA ARG A 152 7.66 6.19 -10.94
C ARG A 152 8.84 5.33 -11.35
N ILE A 153 9.06 4.27 -10.59
CA ILE A 153 10.14 3.30 -10.82
C ILE A 153 9.49 2.07 -11.45
N TYR A 154 9.99 1.68 -12.62
CA TYR A 154 9.57 0.47 -13.31
C TYR A 154 9.80 -0.78 -12.44
N LEU A 155 8.81 -1.69 -12.41
CA LEU A 155 8.90 -2.93 -11.64
C LEU A 155 8.67 -4.16 -12.54
N SER A 156 9.78 -4.80 -12.94
CA SER A 156 9.81 -6.09 -13.63
C SER A 156 9.04 -6.17 -14.97
N ASP A 157 7.76 -6.49 -14.98
CA ASP A 157 6.93 -6.68 -16.19
C ASP A 157 5.81 -5.61 -16.29
N GLY A 158 5.87 -4.55 -15.46
CA GLY A 158 4.90 -3.46 -15.43
C GLY A 158 5.15 -2.43 -14.34
#